data_AF-A0A143XUM3-F1
#
_entry.id   AF-A0A143XUM3-F1
#
_cell.length_a   1.000
_cell.length_b   1.000
_cell.length_c   1.000
_cell.angle_alpha   90.00
_cell.angle_beta   90.00
_cell.angle_gamma   90.00
#
_symmetry.space_group_name_H-M   'P 1'
#
loop_
_entity.id
_entity.type
_entity.pdbx_description
1 polymer ?
#
loop_
_entity_poly.entity_id
_entity_poly.type
_entity_poly.pdbx_seq_one_letter_code
_entity_poly.pdbx_strand_id
1 'polypeptide(L)'
;MEYVRKKLSELKPYENNPRINDEAVDDVAESIRQCSYIAPIIIDEDGVILAGHTRYKALKKLGYQECEVVIASDLTEAQKKKYRLYDNKTAEFASWDQRKLSTELCDVDFQGYDFGQPETALPDEEASGPKVMTCPCCGEVFEV
;
A
#
# COMPACT_ATOMS: atom_id res chain seq x y z
N MET A 1 1.79 18.98 17.46
CA MET A 1 1.78 18.52 16.04
C MET A 1 1.06 19.55 15.18
N GLU A 2 1.66 19.95 14.06
CA GLU A 2 1.16 21.03 13.18
C GLU A 2 1.27 20.62 11.71
N TYR A 3 0.27 20.98 10.89
CA TYR A 3 0.31 20.83 9.43
C TYR A 3 0.90 22.09 8.79
N VAL A 4 1.99 21.93 8.03
CA VAL A 4 2.72 23.05 7.41
C VAL A 4 3.07 22.70 5.97
N ARG A 5 3.06 23.68 5.08
CA ARG A 5 3.57 23.52 3.72
C ARG A 5 5.08 23.74 3.67
N LYS A 6 5.82 22.79 3.11
CA LYS A 6 7.29 22.82 3.03
C LYS A 6 7.77 22.46 1.64
N LYS A 7 8.90 23.06 1.23
CA LYS A 7 9.60 22.65 0.00
C LYS A 7 10.20 21.26 0.20
N LEU A 8 10.10 20.39 -0.81
CA LEU A 8 10.72 19.06 -0.74
C LEU A 8 12.25 19.11 -0.57
N SER A 9 12.89 20.20 -1.00
CA SER A 9 14.32 20.42 -0.79
C SER A 9 14.70 20.67 0.68
N GLU A 10 13.75 21.05 1.52
CA GLU A 10 13.96 21.30 2.96
C GLU A 10 13.84 20.02 3.79
N LEU A 11 13.20 18.98 3.24
CA LEU A 11 13.02 17.69 3.90
C LEU A 11 14.33 16.89 3.83
N LYS A 12 14.73 16.34 4.97
CA LYS A 12 15.96 15.56 5.13
C LYS A 12 15.61 14.09 5.33
N PRO A 13 15.88 13.19 4.37
CA PRO A 13 15.77 11.76 4.60
C PRO A 13 16.62 11.36 5.82
N TYR A 14 16.04 10.58 6.73
CA TYR A 14 16.80 10.01 7.84
C TYR A 14 17.92 9.12 7.30
N GLU A 15 19.16 9.44 7.67
CA GLU A 15 20.39 8.81 7.16
C GLU A 15 20.42 7.30 7.39
N ASN A 16 19.94 6.85 8.56
CA ASN A 16 19.91 5.44 8.93
C ASN A 16 18.50 4.83 8.75
N ASN A 17 17.79 5.21 7.69
CA ASN A 17 16.51 4.58 7.36
C ASN A 17 16.73 3.11 6.97
N PRO A 18 16.26 2.13 7.76
CA PRO A 18 16.51 0.71 7.47
C PRO A 18 15.62 0.16 6.35
N ARG A 19 14.62 0.91 5.88
CA ARG A 19 13.66 0.44 4.87
C ARG A 19 14.25 0.59 3.46
N ILE A 20 14.37 -0.51 2.74
CA ILE A 20 14.60 -0.52 1.29
C ILE A 20 13.23 -0.32 0.63
N ASN A 21 13.07 0.78 -0.10
CA ASN A 21 11.75 1.23 -0.55
C ASN A 21 11.74 1.81 -1.97
N ASP A 22 12.81 1.61 -2.75
CA ASP A 22 12.90 2.13 -4.12
C ASP A 22 11.89 1.46 -5.07
N GLU A 23 11.66 0.15 -4.92
CA GLU A 23 10.70 -0.59 -5.75
C GLU A 23 9.25 -0.15 -5.53
N ALA A 24 8.91 0.30 -4.31
CA ALA A 24 7.57 0.76 -3.97
C ALA A 24 7.29 2.23 -4.35
N VAL A 25 8.25 2.94 -4.93
CA VAL A 25 8.07 4.37 -5.28
C VAL A 25 7.00 4.54 -6.33
N ASP A 26 6.92 3.62 -7.29
CA ASP A 26 6.01 3.72 -8.44
C ASP A 26 4.57 3.45 -8.00
N ASP A 27 4.38 2.46 -7.14
CA ASP A 27 3.10 2.19 -6.48
C ASP A 27 2.59 3.40 -5.72
N VAL A 28 3.44 4.02 -4.89
CA VAL A 28 3.04 5.19 -4.11
C VAL A 28 2.80 6.40 -5.00
N ALA A 29 3.57 6.58 -6.08
CA ALA A 29 3.34 7.65 -7.04
C ALA A 29 2.00 7.49 -7.76
N GLU A 30 1.65 6.26 -8.13
CA GLU A 30 0.39 5.96 -8.79
C GLU A 30 -0.80 6.16 -7.83
N SER A 31 -0.67 5.72 -6.57
CA SER A 31 -1.65 6.02 -5.52
C SER A 31 -1.87 7.52 -5.36
N ILE A 32 -0.80 8.33 -5.36
CA ILE A 32 -0.93 9.80 -5.29
C ILE A 32 -1.59 10.36 -6.56
N ARG A 33 -1.29 9.82 -7.74
CA ARG A 33 -1.89 10.25 -9.02
C ARG A 33 -3.39 10.00 -9.05
N GLN A 34 -3.83 8.81 -8.63
CA GLN A 34 -5.24 8.42 -8.64
C GLN A 34 -6.04 9.01 -7.47
N CYS A 35 -5.43 9.11 -6.28
CA CYS A 35 -6.15 9.41 -5.04
C CYS A 35 -5.74 10.75 -4.38
N SER A 36 -4.89 11.56 -5.03
CA SER A 36 -4.26 12.75 -4.46
C SER A 36 -3.27 12.45 -3.32
N TYR A 37 -2.51 13.48 -2.92
CA TYR A 37 -1.63 13.42 -1.75
C TYR A 37 -2.43 13.63 -0.45
N ILE A 38 -2.85 12.54 0.18
CA ILE A 38 -3.71 12.56 1.39
C ILE A 38 -2.97 12.20 2.68
N ALA A 39 -1.93 11.36 2.60
CA ALA A 39 -1.15 10.95 3.75
C ALA A 39 0.11 11.84 3.82
N PRO A 40 0.22 12.76 4.79
CA PRO A 40 1.33 13.70 4.87
C PRO A 40 2.62 13.04 5.35
N ILE A 41 3.77 13.45 4.81
CA ILE A 41 5.08 13.11 5.37
C ILE A 41 5.18 13.70 6.78
N ILE A 42 5.70 12.92 7.71
CA ILE A 42 5.87 13.33 9.11
C ILE A 42 7.35 13.61 9.33
N ILE A 43 7.66 14.79 9.83
CA ILE A 43 9.02 15.28 10.09
C ILE A 43 9.17 15.70 11.55
N ASP A 44 10.40 15.73 12.02
CA ASP A 44 10.74 16.47 13.24
C ASP A 44 10.95 17.97 12.95
N GLU A 45 11.22 18.73 14.00
CA GLU A 45 11.45 20.18 13.98
C GLU A 45 12.62 20.60 13.08
N ASP A 46 13.59 19.71 12.83
CA ASP A 46 14.76 19.95 11.99
C ASP A 46 14.55 19.56 10.52
N GLY A 47 13.35 19.09 10.18
CA GLY A 47 12.98 18.63 8.85
C GLY A 47 13.38 17.19 8.54
N VAL A 48 13.83 16.42 9.54
CA VAL A 48 14.20 15.01 9.33
C VAL A 48 12.95 14.16 9.24
N ILE A 49 12.86 13.36 8.18
CA ILE A 49 11.72 12.48 7.95
C ILE A 49 11.66 11.40 9.04
N LEU A 50 10.54 11.38 9.77
CA LEU A 50 10.18 10.34 10.71
C LEU A 50 9.40 9.22 10.03
N ALA A 51 8.48 9.57 9.13
CA ALA A 51 7.65 8.65 8.38
C ALA A 51 7.33 9.20 6.98
N GLY A 52 7.25 8.32 5.98
CA GLY A 52 6.90 8.69 4.61
C GLY A 52 8.06 8.87 3.64
N HIS A 53 9.21 8.20 3.84
CA HIS A 53 10.33 8.24 2.87
C HIS A 53 9.93 7.81 1.45
N THR A 54 9.03 6.83 1.30
CA THR A 54 8.55 6.41 -0.04
C THR A 54 7.70 7.51 -0.68
N ARG A 55 6.83 8.15 0.10
CA ARG A 55 6.03 9.31 -0.34
C ARG A 55 6.93 10.48 -0.75
N TYR A 56 8.00 10.75 -0.01
CA TYR A 56 9.00 11.75 -0.38
C TYR A 56 9.61 11.46 -1.77
N LYS A 57 10.04 10.22 -2.02
CA LYS A 57 10.58 9.80 -3.33
C LYS A 57 9.52 9.90 -4.43
N ALA A 58 8.30 9.45 -4.17
CA ALA A 58 7.18 9.50 -5.11
C ALA A 58 6.81 10.94 -5.50
N LEU A 59 6.68 11.85 -4.53
CA LEU A 59 6.40 13.28 -4.80
C LEU A 59 7.50 13.91 -5.66
N LYS A 60 8.77 13.59 -5.41
CA LYS A 60 9.88 14.04 -6.27
C LYS A 60 9.76 13.48 -7.69
N LYS A 61 9.43 12.19 -7.84
CA LYS A 61 9.21 11.56 -9.15
C LYS A 61 8.05 12.21 -9.91
N LEU A 62 6.99 12.61 -9.20
CA LEU A 62 5.83 13.33 -9.75
C LEU A 62 6.08 14.83 -10.00
N GLY A 63 7.28 15.36 -9.70
CA GLY A 63 7.65 16.74 -10.00
C GLY A 63 7.15 17.79 -8.99
N TYR A 64 6.64 17.38 -7.83
CA TYR A 64 6.22 18.31 -6.77
C TYR A 64 7.42 19.11 -6.26
N GLN A 65 7.21 20.39 -5.98
CA GLN A 65 8.24 21.26 -5.38
C GLN A 65 8.02 21.45 -3.88
N GLU A 66 6.75 21.38 -3.46
CA GLU A 66 6.31 21.54 -2.08
C GLU A 66 5.20 20.54 -1.76
N CYS A 67 5.03 20.23 -0.49
CA CYS A 67 3.93 19.41 0.00
C CYS A 67 3.53 19.82 1.42
N GLU A 68 2.35 19.36 1.85
CA GLU A 68 1.96 19.46 3.26
C GLU A 68 2.64 18.36 4.08
N VAL A 69 3.18 18.75 5.22
CA VAL A 69 3.87 17.86 6.16
C VAL A 69 3.29 18.06 7.56
N VAL A 70 3.43 17.04 8.40
CA VAL A 70 3.15 17.17 9.84
C VAL A 70 4.47 17.30 10.58
N ILE A 71 4.62 18.38 11.35
CA ILE A 71 5.77 18.59 12.25
C ILE A 71 5.43 17.99 13.62
N ALA A 72 6.18 16.97 14.02
CA ALA A 72 6.05 16.28 15.30
C ALA A 72 7.03 16.83 16.36
N SER A 73 6.93 18.13 16.65
CA SER A 73 7.81 18.87 17.58
C SER A 73 7.76 18.38 19.02
N ASP A 74 6.70 17.68 19.41
CA ASP A 74 6.43 17.32 20.81
C ASP A 74 7.04 15.95 21.19
N LEU A 75 7.77 15.32 20.27
CA LEU A 75 8.42 14.02 20.49
C LEU A 75 9.84 14.20 21.02
N THR A 76 10.17 13.48 22.09
CA THR A 76 11.57 13.31 22.52
C THR A 76 12.38 12.52 21.49
N GLU A 77 13.71 12.65 21.49
CA GLU A 77 14.60 11.86 20.62
C GLU A 77 14.35 10.35 20.71
N ALA A 78 14.10 9.85 21.91
CA ALA A 78 13.77 8.45 22.14
C ALA A 78 12.44 8.05 21.49
N GLN A 79 11.43 8.92 21.53
CA GLN A 79 10.15 8.71 20.84
C GLN A 79 10.30 8.80 19.33
N LYS A 80 11.06 9.77 18.79
CA LYS A 80 11.36 9.86 17.36
C LYS A 80 12.01 8.58 16.82
N LYS A 81 13.01 8.06 17.55
CA LYS A 81 13.67 6.78 17.20
C LYS A 81 12.70 5.60 17.18
N LYS A 82 11.83 5.49 18.20
CA LYS A 82 10.79 4.46 18.25
C LYS A 82 9.78 4.60 17.12
N TYR A 83 9.33 5.83 16.85
CA TYR A 83 8.29 6.10 15.87
C TYR A 83 8.71 5.72 14.45
N ARG A 84 9.96 6.04 14.05
CA ARG A 84 10.53 5.59 12.76
C ARG A 84 10.41 4.07 12.55
N LEU A 85 10.52 3.29 13.63
CA LEU A 85 10.39 1.83 13.58
C LEU A 85 8.93 1.39 13.63
N TYR A 86 8.13 1.94 14.55
CA TYR A 86 6.75 1.53 14.72
C TYR A 86 5.88 1.80 13.49
N ASP A 87 6.04 2.96 12.84
CA ASP A 87 5.24 3.35 11.67
C ASP A 87 5.34 2.31 10.53
N ASN A 88 6.53 1.73 10.36
CA ASN A 88 6.78 0.71 9.34
C ASN A 88 6.44 -0.71 9.84
N LYS A 89 6.79 -1.02 11.09
CA LYS A 89 6.78 -2.40 11.60
C LYS A 89 5.37 -2.91 11.88
N THR A 90 4.43 -2.03 12.24
CA THR A 90 3.06 -2.45 12.62
C THR A 90 2.30 -3.08 11.46
N ALA A 91 2.51 -2.60 10.23
CA ALA A 91 1.89 -3.17 9.03
C ALA A 91 2.34 -4.60 8.75
N GLU A 92 3.58 -4.97 9.11
CA GLU A 92 4.11 -6.33 8.94
C GLU A 92 3.44 -7.36 9.86
N PHE A 93 2.76 -6.91 10.92
CA PHE A 93 2.02 -7.79 11.84
C PHE A 93 0.55 -7.96 11.45
N ALA A 94 0.09 -7.27 10.40
CA ALA A 94 -1.25 -7.40 9.88
C ALA A 94 -1.31 -8.46 8.77
N SER A 95 -2.46 -9.11 8.63
CA SER A 95 -2.78 -10.01 7.53
C SER A 95 -4.13 -9.65 6.93
N TRP A 96 -4.30 -9.94 5.65
CA TRP A 96 -5.56 -9.73 4.95
C TRP A 96 -6.53 -10.89 5.22
N ASP A 97 -7.79 -10.58 5.52
CA ASP A 97 -8.89 -11.53 5.34
C ASP A 97 -9.15 -11.64 3.83
N GLN A 98 -8.70 -12.75 3.25
CA GLN A 98 -8.73 -12.95 1.80
C GLN A 98 -10.13 -12.83 1.22
N ARG A 99 -11.17 -13.29 1.93
CA ARG A 99 -12.55 -13.21 1.42
C ARG A 99 -13.01 -11.76 1.31
N LYS A 100 -12.75 -10.96 2.35
CA LYS A 100 -13.10 -9.53 2.33
C LYS A 100 -12.27 -8.77 1.30
N LEU A 101 -10.98 -9.07 1.20
CA LEU A 101 -10.10 -8.47 0.20
C LEU A 101 -10.62 -8.75 -1.21
N SER A 102 -10.91 -10.01 -1.56
CA SER A 102 -11.43 -10.38 -2.87
C SER A 102 -12.75 -9.68 -3.20
N THR A 103 -13.66 -9.52 -2.23
CA THR A 103 -14.90 -8.74 -2.43
C THR A 103 -14.61 -7.28 -2.76
N GLU A 104 -13.72 -6.62 -2.00
CA GLU A 104 -13.37 -5.22 -2.26
C GLU A 104 -12.68 -5.03 -3.61
N LEU A 105 -11.88 -6.00 -4.06
CA LEU A 105 -11.16 -5.91 -5.34
C LEU A 105 -12.04 -6.11 -6.57
N CYS A 106 -13.15 -6.82 -6.44
CA CYS A 106 -14.07 -7.12 -7.54
C CYS A 106 -14.65 -5.84 -8.19
N ASP A 107 -14.88 -4.81 -7.38
CA ASP A 107 -15.58 -3.60 -7.81
C ASP A 107 -14.65 -2.39 -8.02
N VAL A 108 -13.33 -2.57 -7.93
CA VAL A 108 -12.35 -1.48 -8.01
C VAL A 108 -11.68 -1.43 -9.39
N ASP A 109 -11.85 -0.30 -10.07
CA ASP A 109 -11.09 0.01 -11.29
C ASP A 109 -9.76 0.71 -10.94
N PHE A 110 -8.66 -0.04 -11.00
CA PHE A 110 -7.32 0.47 -10.78
C PHE A 110 -6.70 1.19 -12.00
N GLN A 111 -7.47 1.47 -13.05
CA GLN A 111 -7.00 2.12 -14.28
C GLN A 111 -5.80 1.40 -14.92
N GLY A 112 -5.72 0.08 -14.77
CA GLY A 112 -4.66 -0.76 -15.31
C GLY A 112 -3.40 -0.90 -14.45
N TYR A 113 -3.42 -0.47 -13.18
CA TYR A 113 -2.29 -0.63 -12.24
C TYR A 113 -2.69 -1.44 -10.99
N ASP A 114 -2.53 -2.77 -11.00
CA ASP A 114 -3.07 -3.64 -9.93
C ASP A 114 -2.13 -3.91 -8.75
N PHE A 115 -0.99 -3.22 -8.64
CA PHE A 115 -0.01 -3.39 -7.56
C PHE A 115 0.52 -4.83 -7.39
N GLY A 116 0.48 -5.65 -8.43
CA GLY A 116 0.92 -7.04 -8.39
C GLY A 116 0.01 -7.92 -7.55
N GLN A 117 -1.28 -7.58 -7.46
CA GLN A 117 -2.23 -8.41 -6.75
C GLN A 117 -2.45 -9.73 -7.48
N PRO A 118 -2.63 -10.84 -6.74
CA PRO A 118 -3.00 -12.10 -7.39
C PRO A 118 -4.28 -11.83 -8.18
N GLU A 119 -4.29 -12.21 -9.47
CA GLU A 119 -5.50 -12.17 -10.29
C GLU A 119 -6.65 -12.69 -9.42
N THR A 120 -7.66 -11.84 -9.20
CA THR A 120 -8.85 -12.26 -8.48
C THR A 120 -9.36 -13.49 -9.21
N ALA A 121 -9.20 -14.66 -8.60
CA ALA A 121 -9.98 -15.81 -8.98
C ALA A 121 -11.41 -15.35 -8.77
N LEU A 122 -12.07 -14.97 -9.87
CA LEU A 122 -13.50 -14.78 -9.91
C LEU A 122 -14.07 -15.97 -9.13
N PRO A 123 -14.94 -15.75 -8.13
CA PRO A 123 -15.54 -16.87 -7.42
C PRO A 123 -16.03 -17.80 -8.51
N ASP A 124 -15.50 -19.04 -8.50
CA ASP A 124 -15.78 -20.03 -9.54
C ASP A 124 -17.25 -19.84 -9.89
N GLU A 125 -17.56 -19.45 -11.14
CA GLU A 125 -18.91 -19.66 -11.63
C GLU A 125 -19.13 -21.12 -11.30
N GLU A 126 -19.96 -21.39 -10.27
CA GLU A 126 -20.27 -22.75 -9.85
C GLU A 126 -20.54 -23.45 -11.16
N ALA A 127 -19.69 -24.40 -11.53
CA ALA A 127 -19.79 -25.07 -12.80
C ALA A 127 -21.13 -25.80 -12.78
N SER A 128 -22.18 -25.09 -13.20
CA SER A 128 -23.54 -25.55 -13.44
C SER A 128 -23.51 -26.25 -14.80
N GLY A 129 -22.50 -27.08 -14.99
CA GLY A 129 -22.49 -28.14 -15.98
C GLY A 129 -23.07 -29.39 -15.30
N PRO A 130 -23.88 -30.18 -16.01
CA PRO A 130 -24.43 -31.41 -15.46
C PRO A 130 -23.28 -32.29 -14.94
N LYS A 131 -23.39 -32.76 -13.69
CA LYS A 131 -22.35 -33.61 -13.11
C LYS A 131 -22.48 -34.97 -13.77
N VAL A 132 -21.53 -35.34 -14.62
CA VAL A 132 -21.63 -36.62 -15.33
C VAL A 132 -20.91 -37.71 -14.55
N MET A 133 -21.62 -38.80 -14.27
CA MET A 133 -21.13 -40.00 -13.59
C MET A 133 -21.00 -41.15 -14.60
N THR A 134 -19.91 -41.90 -14.52
CA THR A 134 -19.73 -43.14 -15.29
C THR A 134 -19.96 -44.36 -14.41
N CYS A 135 -20.84 -45.25 -14.84
CA CYS A 135 -21.10 -46.52 -14.17
C CYS A 135 -19.86 -47.42 -14.21
N PRO A 136 -19.30 -47.84 -13.07
CA PRO A 136 -18.12 -48.71 -13.04
C PRO A 136 -18.40 -50.15 -13.48
N CYS A 137 -19.68 -50.51 -13.68
CA CYS A 137 -20.10 -51.87 -14.04
C CYS A 137 -20.32 -52.06 -15.54
N CYS A 138 -20.88 -51.05 -16.23
CA CYS A 138 -21.18 -51.12 -17.67
C CYS A 138 -20.53 -50.01 -18.50
N GLY A 139 -19.88 -49.02 -17.87
CA GLY A 139 -19.21 -47.90 -18.57
C GLY A 139 -20.16 -46.84 -19.13
N GLU A 140 -21.47 -46.96 -18.88
CA GLU A 140 -22.47 -45.99 -19.33
C GLU A 140 -22.37 -44.69 -18.53
N VAL A 141 -22.58 -43.57 -19.21
CA VAL A 141 -22.33 -42.22 -18.70
C VAL A 141 -23.67 -41.49 -18.58
N PHE A 142 -23.98 -40.92 -17.42
CA PHE A 142 -25.26 -40.23 -17.17
C PHE A 142 -25.10 -38.99 -16.28
N GLU A 143 -25.96 -38.01 -16.50
CA GLU A 143 -26.00 -36.75 -15.75
C GLU A 143 -26.66 -36.94 -14.37
N VAL A 144 -26.09 -36.29 -13.34
CA VAL A 144 -26.50 -36.33 -11.94
C VAL A 144 -26.89 -34.94 -11.46
#